data_AF-A0A842UTK4-F1
#
_entry.id   AF-A0A842UTK4-F1
#
_cell.length_a   1.000
_cell.length_b   1.000
_cell.length_c   1.000
_cell.angle_alpha   90.00
_cell.angle_beta   90.00
_cell.angle_gamma   90.00
#
_symmetry.space_group_name_H-M   'P 1'
#
loop_
_entity.id
_entity.type
_entity.pdbx_description
1 polymer ?
#
loop_
_entity_poly.entity_id
_entity_poly.type
_entity_poly.pdbx_seq_one_letter_code
_entity_poly.pdbx_strand_id
1 'polypeptide(L)'
;MEYEKLDDNSRELVCKILDAAEEERDIVQQIRRISGGSDISGVKNMTLSADKTAIPEELQTELGEKRAELARYMKEAVGRGLGSLPMVKKNYEKYAGEPIPD
;
A
#
# COMPACT_ATOMS: atom_id res chain seq x y z
N MET A 1 -6.58 -0.89 -23.42
CA MET A 1 -6.04 -1.11 -22.06
C MET A 1 -6.45 -2.50 -21.58
N GLU A 2 -5.61 -3.26 -20.85
CA GLU A 2 -5.96 -4.61 -20.34
C GLU A 2 -7.23 -4.64 -19.46
N TYR A 3 -7.64 -3.49 -18.92
CA TYR A 3 -8.81 -3.32 -18.06
C TYR A 3 -10.13 -3.01 -18.80
N GLU A 4 -10.12 -2.77 -20.11
CA GLU A 4 -11.34 -2.48 -20.89
C GLU A 4 -12.25 -3.71 -21.11
N LYS A 5 -11.75 -4.91 -20.81
CA LYS A 5 -12.50 -6.17 -20.95
C LYS A 5 -13.14 -6.65 -19.63
N LEU A 6 -12.92 -5.93 -18.53
CA LEU A 6 -13.54 -6.24 -17.25
C LEU A 6 -14.99 -5.75 -17.24
N ASP A 7 -15.87 -6.50 -16.58
CA ASP A 7 -17.20 -5.98 -16.26
C ASP A 7 -17.09 -4.77 -15.32
N ASP A 8 -18.12 -3.93 -15.30
CA ASP A 8 -18.11 -2.66 -14.57
C ASP A 8 -17.79 -2.85 -13.07
N ASN A 9 -18.26 -3.94 -12.45
CA ASN A 9 -18.00 -4.22 -11.04
C ASN A 9 -16.53 -4.63 -10.81
N SER A 10 -15.96 -5.46 -11.68
CA SER A 10 -14.55 -5.83 -11.62
C SER A 10 -13.64 -4.64 -11.90
N ARG A 11 -14.04 -3.75 -12.80
CA ARG A 11 -13.32 -2.51 -13.09
C ARG A 11 -13.35 -1.57 -11.89
N GLU A 12 -14.52 -1.39 -11.27
CA GLU A 12 -14.67 -0.60 -10.05
C GLU A 12 -13.80 -1.14 -8.92
N LEU A 13 -13.76 -2.46 -8.74
CA LEU A 13 -12.91 -3.09 -7.73
C LEU A 13 -11.42 -2.86 -8.00
N VAL A 14 -10.99 -2.98 -9.26
CA VAL A 14 -9.59 -2.68 -9.63
C VAL A 14 -9.26 -1.21 -9.36
N CYS A 15 -10.17 -0.27 -9.67
CA CYS A 15 -9.98 1.14 -9.34
C CYS A 15 -9.83 1.35 -7.82
N LYS A 16 -10.72 0.75 -7.01
CA LYS A 16 -10.63 0.82 -5.53
C LYS A 16 -9.29 0.32 -5.00
N ILE A 17 -8.76 -0.75 -5.59
CA ILE A 17 -7.44 -1.27 -5.22
C ILE A 17 -6.34 -0.26 -5.55
N LEU A 18 -6.39 0.37 -6.73
CA LEU A 18 -5.40 1.36 -7.15
C LEU A 18 -5.45 2.59 -6.23
N ASP A 19 -6.64 3.09 -5.94
CA ASP A 19 -6.85 4.26 -5.07
C ASP A 19 -6.32 3.97 -3.66
N ALA A 20 -6.70 2.84 -3.06
CA ALA A 20 -6.23 2.47 -1.72
C ALA A 20 -4.71 2.22 -1.67
N ALA A 21 -4.11 1.73 -2.75
CA ALA A 21 -2.66 1.53 -2.83
C ALA A 21 -1.90 2.85 -2.99
N GLU A 22 -2.49 3.83 -3.69
CA GLU A 22 -1.96 5.18 -3.80
C GLU A 22 -2.00 5.90 -2.45
N GLU A 23 -3.12 5.80 -1.72
CA GLU A 23 -3.26 6.35 -0.37
C GLU A 23 -2.29 5.69 0.63
N GLU A 24 -2.14 4.36 0.61
CA GLU A 24 -1.13 3.66 1.44
C GLU A 24 0.28 4.18 1.16
N ARG A 25 0.61 4.38 -0.12
CA ARG A 25 1.91 4.90 -0.52
C ARG A 25 2.12 6.33 -0.02
N ASP A 26 1.10 7.18 -0.07
CA ASP A 26 1.21 8.56 0.40
C ASP A 26 1.44 8.60 1.92
N ILE A 27 0.66 7.84 2.70
CA ILE A 27 0.83 7.72 4.16
C ILE A 27 2.25 7.21 4.49
N VAL A 28 2.73 6.17 3.79
CA VAL A 28 4.11 5.66 3.97
C VAL A 28 5.16 6.74 3.66
N GLN A 29 4.95 7.57 2.63
CA GLN A 29 5.85 8.68 2.35
C GLN A 29 5.80 9.77 3.43
N GLN A 30 4.62 10.09 3.95
CA GLN A 30 4.47 11.03 5.07
C GLN A 30 5.21 10.54 6.32
N ILE A 31 5.01 9.26 6.68
CA ILE A 31 5.74 8.60 7.77
C ILE A 31 7.25 8.71 7.55
N ARG A 32 7.74 8.40 6.34
CA ARG A 32 9.18 8.49 6.01
C ARG A 32 9.74 9.90 6.17
N ARG A 33 8.97 10.94 5.81
CA ARG A 33 9.38 12.35 6.00
C ARG A 33 9.48 12.69 7.48
N ILE A 34 8.52 12.24 8.30
CA ILE A 34 8.47 12.51 9.75
C ILE A 34 9.56 11.74 10.51
N SER A 35 9.82 10.48 10.13
CA SER A 35 10.86 9.64 10.74
C SER A 35 12.29 10.04 10.35
N GLY A 36 12.47 11.20 9.71
CA GLY A 36 13.79 11.71 9.39
C GLY A 36 14.42 11.01 8.19
N GLY A 37 13.69 10.91 7.08
CA GLY A 37 14.27 10.72 5.74
C GLY A 37 15.21 11.88 5.37
N SER A 38 16.29 12.02 6.14
CA SER A 38 17.42 12.88 5.87
C SER A 38 18.08 12.32 4.63
N ASP A 39 18.20 13.17 3.62
CA ASP A 39 19.13 12.97 2.52
C ASP A 39 20.55 12.95 3.11
N ILE A 40 21.04 11.76 3.50
CA ILE A 40 22.44 11.58 3.94
C ILE A 40 23.33 11.48 2.69
N SER A 41 23.28 12.51 1.85
CA SER A 41 24.20 12.72 0.73
C SER A 41 25.01 13.99 0.99
N GLY A 42 25.68 14.08 2.15
CA GLY A 42 26.66 15.17 2.34
C GLY A 42 27.02 15.61 3.76
N VAL A 43 26.39 15.13 4.83
CA VAL A 43 26.68 15.67 6.17
C VAL A 43 27.79 14.86 6.87
N LYS A 44 29.05 15.24 6.59
CA LYS A 44 30.17 14.97 7.49
C LYS A 44 29.91 15.72 8.80
N ASN A 45 29.98 15.01 9.92
CA ASN A 45 29.94 15.54 11.29
C ASN A 45 28.66 16.29 11.69
N MET A 46 27.66 15.55 12.15
CA MET A 46 26.86 15.98 13.29
C MET A 46 26.25 14.74 13.92
N THR A 47 26.53 14.53 15.21
CA THR A 47 25.82 13.55 16.05
C THR A 47 24.38 14.05 16.18
N LEU A 48 23.55 13.76 15.17
CA LEU A 48 22.11 13.96 15.22
C LEU A 48 21.58 12.91 16.18
N SER A 49 21.42 13.32 17.44
CA SER A 49 20.59 12.61 18.41
C SER A 49 19.29 12.25 17.70
N ALA A 50 19.08 10.96 17.46
CA ALA A 50 17.84 10.44 16.95
C ALA A 50 16.77 10.64 18.03
N ASP A 51 16.28 11.87 18.14
CA ASP A 51 14.97 12.13 18.72
C ASP A 51 14.02 11.32 17.85
N LYS A 52 13.57 10.19 18.40
CA LYS A 52 12.57 9.34 17.77
C LYS A 52 11.31 10.19 17.72
N THR A 53 11.14 10.98 16.66
CA THR A 53 9.85 11.53 16.30
C THR A 53 8.92 10.34 16.14
N ALA A 54 8.15 10.07 17.20
CA ALA A 54 7.17 9.01 17.23
C ALA A 54 6.28 9.23 16.01
N ILE A 55 6.17 8.20 15.16
CA ILE A 55 5.27 8.25 14.02
C ILE A 55 3.89 8.59 14.60
N PRO A 56 3.22 9.64 14.11
CA PRO A 56 1.89 10.00 14.59
C PRO A 56 0.98 8.77 14.63
N GLU A 57 0.35 8.54 15.76
CA GLU A 57 -0.56 7.40 15.96
C GLU A 57 -1.69 7.40 14.92
N GLU A 58 -2.13 8.58 14.51
CA GLU A 58 -3.08 8.79 13.42
C GLU A 58 -2.58 8.19 12.09
N LEU A 59 -1.35 8.50 11.66
CA LEU A 59 -0.77 7.94 10.43
C LEU A 59 -0.53 6.44 10.53
N GLN A 60 -0.19 5.91 11.72
CA GLN A 60 -0.06 4.47 11.93
C GLN A 60 -1.41 3.76 11.82
N THR A 61 -2.46 4.37 12.38
CA THR A 61 -3.83 3.86 12.35
C THR A 61 -4.36 3.87 10.92
N GLU A 62 -4.25 5.01 10.23
CA GLU A 62 -4.66 5.18 8.84
C GLU A 62 -3.92 4.20 7.91
N LEU A 63 -2.61 4.01 8.10
CA LEU A 63 -1.85 2.99 7.38
C LEU A 63 -2.40 1.58 7.61
N GLY A 64 -2.76 1.26 8.85
CA GLY A 64 -3.36 -0.02 9.22
C GLY A 64 -4.72 -0.24 8.53
N GLU A 65 -5.57 0.78 8.56
CA GLU A 65 -6.88 0.77 7.89
C GLU A 65 -6.75 0.57 6.38
N LYS A 66 -5.86 1.32 5.72
CA LYS A 66 -5.62 1.17 4.27
C LYS A 66 -5.06 -0.20 3.90
N ARG A 67 -4.18 -0.78 4.72
CA ARG A 67 -3.70 -2.14 4.52
C ARG A 67 -4.79 -3.18 4.68
N ALA A 68 -5.67 -3.02 5.67
CA ALA A 68 -6.81 -3.91 5.87
C ALA A 68 -7.82 -3.79 4.71
N GLU A 69 -8.06 -2.58 4.22
CA GLU A 69 -8.91 -2.31 3.06
C GLU A 69 -8.34 -2.95 1.79
N LEU A 70 -7.04 -2.79 1.54
CA LEU A 70 -6.32 -3.46 0.45
C LEU A 70 -6.42 -4.98 0.57
N ALA A 71 -6.22 -5.55 1.75
CA ALA A 71 -6.37 -6.98 1.98
C ALA A 71 -7.79 -7.47 1.59
N ARG A 72 -8.82 -6.70 1.96
CA ARG A 72 -10.22 -7.01 1.63
C ARG A 72 -10.45 -6.99 0.12
N TYR A 73 -10.01 -5.92 -0.57
CA TYR A 73 -10.19 -5.80 -2.01
C TYR A 73 -9.39 -6.84 -2.79
N MET A 74 -8.18 -7.18 -2.32
CA MET A 74 -7.36 -8.24 -2.92
C MET A 74 -8.04 -9.61 -2.84
N LYS A 75 -8.64 -9.95 -1.69
CA LYS A 75 -9.44 -11.18 -1.53
C LYS A 75 -10.68 -11.17 -2.41
N GLU A 76 -11.37 -10.05 -2.50
CA GLU A 76 -12.52 -9.91 -3.39
C GLU A 76 -12.13 -10.05 -4.87
N ALA A 77 -11.01 -9.44 -5.27
CA ALA A 77 -10.52 -9.49 -6.64
C ALA A 77 -10.14 -10.93 -7.04
N VAL A 78 -9.44 -11.64 -6.16
CA VAL A 78 -9.15 -13.06 -6.35
C VAL A 78 -10.43 -13.90 -6.41
N GLY A 79 -11.38 -13.68 -5.50
CA GLY A 79 -12.68 -14.37 -5.51
C GLY A 79 -13.51 -14.13 -6.78
N ARG A 80 -13.25 -13.03 -7.49
CA ARG A 80 -13.85 -12.69 -8.79
C ARG A 80 -13.05 -13.18 -9.99
N GLY A 81 -11.94 -13.91 -9.79
CA GLY A 81 -11.08 -14.43 -10.87
C GLY A 81 -10.06 -13.42 -11.41
N LEU A 82 -9.85 -12.29 -10.73
CA LEU A 82 -8.89 -11.25 -11.12
C LEU A 82 -7.47 -11.51 -10.59
N GLY A 83 -7.22 -12.67 -9.96
CA GLY A 83 -5.91 -13.02 -9.39
C GLY A 83 -4.77 -13.09 -10.41
N SER A 84 -5.09 -13.23 -11.70
CA SER A 84 -4.12 -13.20 -12.80
C SER A 84 -3.67 -11.79 -13.19
N LEU A 85 -4.41 -10.75 -12.77
CA LEU A 85 -4.03 -9.37 -13.06
C LEU A 85 -2.68 -9.08 -12.39
N PRO A 86 -1.69 -8.51 -13.11
CA PRO A 86 -0.35 -8.29 -12.58
C PRO A 86 -0.33 -7.54 -11.25
N MET A 87 -1.25 -6.58 -11.10
CA MET A 87 -1.35 -5.75 -9.92
C MET A 87 -1.90 -6.53 -8.71
N VAL A 88 -2.88 -7.42 -8.91
CA VAL A 88 -3.42 -8.28 -7.85
C VAL A 88 -2.38 -9.34 -7.51
N LYS A 89 -1.83 -10.02 -8.52
CA LYS A 89 -0.81 -11.05 -8.35
C LYS A 89 0.41 -10.59 -7.55
N LYS A 90 0.91 -9.39 -7.84
CA LYS A 90 2.10 -8.84 -7.17
C LYS A 90 1.84 -8.44 -5.71
N ASN A 91 0.61 -8.05 -5.39
CA ASN A 91 0.29 -7.42 -4.11
C ASN A 91 -0.57 -8.29 -3.19
N TYR A 92 -1.19 -9.36 -3.71
CA TYR A 92 -2.09 -10.22 -2.95
C TYR A 92 -1.40 -10.79 -1.71
N GLU A 93 -0.27 -11.47 -1.86
CA GLU A 93 0.45 -12.06 -0.74
C GLU A 93 0.90 -11.01 0.29
N LYS A 94 1.30 -9.82 -0.19
CA LYS A 94 1.71 -8.69 0.67
C LYS A 94 0.58 -8.21 1.58
N TYR A 95 -0.65 -8.10 1.07
CA TYR A 95 -1.78 -7.53 1.82
C TYR A 95 -2.72 -8.57 2.41
N ALA A 96 -3.01 -9.66 1.69
CA ALA A 96 -3.87 -10.74 2.14
C ALA A 96 -3.17 -11.71 3.12
N GLY A 97 -1.83 -11.75 3.10
CA GLY A 97 -1.03 -12.62 3.98
C GLY A 97 -1.07 -14.10 3.61
N GLU A 98 -1.57 -14.43 2.42
CA GLU A 98 -1.74 -15.79 1.91
C GLU A 98 -1.45 -15.84 0.39
N PRO A 99 -1.06 -16.98 -0.19
CA PRO A 99 -0.90 -17.12 -1.63
C PRO A 99 -2.26 -17.12 -2.33
N ILE A 100 -2.26 -16.74 -3.62
CA ILE A 100 -3.47 -16.83 -4.44
C ILE A 100 -3.84 -18.31 -4.60
N PRO A 101 -5.09 -18.72 -4.30
CA PRO A 101 -5.57 -20.08 -4.52
C PRO A 101 -5.53 -20.45 -6.02
N ASP A 102 -5.09 -21.68 -6.31
CA ASP A 102 -5.00 -22.25 -7.67
C ASP A 102 -6.34 -22.35 -8.40
#